data_AF-A0A7C5ERW8-F1
#
_entry.id   AF-A0A7C5ERW8-F1
#
_cell.length_a   1.000
_cell.length_b   1.000
_cell.length_c   1.000
_cell.angle_alpha   90.00
_cell.angle_beta   90.00
_cell.angle_gamma   90.00
#
_symmetry.space_group_name_H-M   'P 1'
#
loop_
_entity.id
_entity.type
_entity.pdbx_description
1 polymer ?
#
loop_
_entity_poly.entity_id
_entity_poly.type
_entity_poly.pdbx_seq_one_letter_code
_entity_poly.pdbx_strand_id
1 'polypeptide(L)'
;MAKEELWHGIPREDIPWYPAVDADTCIGCTLCFATCGRGVYDMQDNKAVVVNPLNCMVGCSTCGTVCPVQAIHFPDRDLIWRLEREHKIFKVVRQESAEKKARLDALRARAAAEDAVAKVTTRARMEIAGEFGEKRCLNQLEELVQDRPFDFVNLRLEVPTIQGMKTKTPSFMRFEITSTEQEDIGGFLSEVRDLVRRNGWVLVSEQRL
;
A
#
# COMPACT_ATOMS: atom_id res chain seq x y z
N MET A 1 27.17 20.97 5.35
CA MET A 1 27.96 20.06 6.20
C MET A 1 27.47 18.66 5.92
N ALA A 2 28.32 17.77 5.41
CA ALA A 2 27.93 16.40 5.12
C ALA A 2 27.49 15.75 6.44
N LYS A 3 26.32 15.11 6.44
CA LYS A 3 25.78 14.43 7.61
C LYS A 3 26.74 13.29 7.95
N GLU A 4 27.35 13.33 9.13
CA GLU A 4 28.22 12.26 9.61
C GLU A 4 27.42 10.94 9.60
N GLU A 5 27.85 9.99 8.77
CA GLU A 5 27.26 8.67 8.75
C GLU A 5 27.77 7.90 9.97
N LEU A 6 26.83 7.52 10.85
CA LEU A 6 27.14 6.76 12.06
C LEU A 6 26.72 5.30 11.90
N TRP A 7 27.58 4.38 12.35
CA TRP A 7 27.25 2.98 12.56
C TRP A 7 27.08 2.73 14.06
N HIS A 8 25.83 2.68 14.52
CA HIS A 8 25.47 2.45 15.93
C HIS A 8 26.23 3.35 16.93
N GLY A 9 26.43 4.62 16.55
CA GLY A 9 27.11 5.64 17.36
C GLY A 9 28.61 5.82 17.08
N ILE A 10 29.20 5.05 16.15
CA ILE A 10 30.60 5.20 15.72
C ILE A 10 30.63 5.91 14.36
N PRO A 11 31.47 6.95 14.16
CA PRO A 11 31.71 7.52 12.84
C PRO A 11 32.12 6.46 11.82
N ARG A 12 31.52 6.49 10.63
CA ARG A 12 31.77 5.48 9.60
C ARG A 12 33.24 5.42 9.16
N GLU A 13 33.93 6.56 9.21
CA GLU A 13 35.35 6.72 8.87
C GLU A 13 36.29 5.97 9.83
N ASP A 14 35.88 5.75 11.08
CA ASP A 14 36.67 5.04 12.09
C ASP A 14 36.62 3.51 11.93
N ILE A 15 35.80 3.01 11.00
CA ILE A 15 35.56 1.58 10.80
C ILE A 15 36.22 1.12 9.50
N PRO A 16 37.36 0.40 9.57
CA PRO A 16 38.07 -0.07 8.38
C PRO A 16 37.41 -1.34 7.83
N TRP A 17 36.11 -1.27 7.50
CA TRP A 17 35.34 -2.32 6.82
C TRP A 17 34.93 -1.84 5.43
N TYR A 18 35.57 -2.37 4.39
CA TYR A 18 35.22 -2.08 2.99
C TYR A 18 35.77 -3.19 2.09
N PRO A 19 35.16 -3.42 0.91
CA PRO A 19 35.66 -4.41 -0.03
C PRO A 19 36.95 -3.93 -0.72
N ALA A 20 37.79 -4.89 -1.10
CA ALA A 20 38.86 -4.72 -2.08
C ALA A 20 38.61 -5.66 -3.26
N VAL A 21 38.80 -5.19 -4.49
CA VAL A 21 38.63 -6.00 -5.71
C VAL A 21 40.00 -6.32 -6.30
N ASP A 22 40.26 -7.59 -6.55
CA ASP A 22 41.39 -8.05 -7.35
C ASP A 22 41.03 -7.93 -8.84
N ALA A 23 41.68 -6.97 -9.51
CA ALA A 23 41.45 -6.68 -10.93
C ALA A 23 41.90 -7.82 -11.86
N ASP A 24 42.90 -8.61 -11.45
CA ASP A 24 43.44 -9.71 -12.27
C ASP A 24 42.47 -10.89 -12.28
N THR A 25 41.89 -11.19 -11.12
CA THR A 25 40.90 -12.27 -10.96
C THR A 25 39.50 -11.86 -11.42
N CYS A 26 39.15 -10.57 -11.36
CA CYS A 26 37.81 -10.09 -11.73
C CYS A 26 37.49 -10.35 -13.21
N ILE A 27 36.38 -11.05 -13.50
CA ILE A 27 35.95 -11.35 -14.88
C ILE A 27 34.92 -10.36 -15.44
N GLY A 28 34.61 -9.27 -14.73
CA GLY A 28 33.68 -8.26 -15.22
C GLY A 28 32.19 -8.66 -15.25
N CYS A 29 31.80 -9.73 -14.56
CA CYS A 29 30.44 -10.28 -14.59
C CYS A 29 29.32 -9.38 -14.00
N THR A 30 29.65 -8.19 -13.52
CA THR A 30 28.75 -7.16 -12.95
C THR A 30 27.84 -7.56 -11.79
N LEU A 31 27.89 -8.82 -11.31
CA LEU A 31 27.06 -9.32 -10.20
C LEU A 31 27.21 -8.48 -8.92
N CYS A 32 28.44 -8.08 -8.59
CA CYS A 32 28.69 -7.23 -7.41
C CYS A 32 28.06 -5.84 -7.52
N PHE A 33 28.08 -5.26 -8.72
CA PHE A 33 27.46 -3.96 -9.02
C PHE A 33 25.94 -4.04 -8.92
N ALA A 34 25.32 -5.04 -9.57
CA ALA A 34 23.87 -5.22 -9.54
C ALA A 34 23.31 -5.60 -8.15
N THR A 35 24.07 -6.39 -7.37
CA THR A 35 23.63 -6.87 -6.05
C THR A 35 23.79 -5.81 -4.97
N CYS A 36 24.77 -4.91 -5.10
CA CYS A 36 25.06 -3.90 -4.09
C CYS A 36 24.15 -2.67 -4.25
N GLY A 37 23.00 -2.65 -3.56
CA GLY A 37 22.09 -1.48 -3.52
C GLY A 37 22.63 -0.23 -2.81
N ARG A 38 23.93 -0.19 -2.48
CA ARG A 38 24.58 0.90 -1.73
C ARG A 38 25.55 1.74 -2.58
N GLY A 39 25.68 1.42 -3.86
CA GLY A 39 26.53 2.19 -4.79
C GLY A 39 28.01 2.18 -4.42
N VAL A 40 28.50 1.04 -3.89
CA VAL A 40 29.91 0.86 -3.50
C VAL A 40 30.82 0.71 -4.72
N TYR A 41 30.31 0.05 -5.77
CA TYR A 41 31.06 -0.29 -6.96
C TYR A 41 30.69 0.60 -8.14
N ASP A 42 31.63 0.71 -9.07
CA ASP A 42 31.44 1.15 -10.44
C ASP A 42 32.10 0.13 -11.38
N MET A 43 31.81 0.23 -12.68
CA MET A 43 32.39 -0.63 -13.71
C MET A 43 33.28 0.18 -14.63
N GLN A 44 34.59 -0.09 -14.60
CA GLN A 44 35.60 0.59 -15.43
C GLN A 44 36.41 -0.47 -16.18
N ASP A 45 36.58 -0.29 -17.49
CA ASP A 45 37.32 -1.23 -18.36
C ASP A 45 36.89 -2.70 -18.20
N ASN A 46 35.57 -2.93 -18.09
CA ASN A 46 34.97 -4.25 -17.81
C ASN A 46 35.44 -4.90 -16.49
N LYS A 47 35.88 -4.13 -15.51
CA LYS A 47 36.27 -4.59 -14.17
C LYS A 47 35.48 -3.81 -13.11
N ALA A 48 35.20 -4.48 -12.00
CA ALA A 48 34.56 -3.82 -10.87
C ALA A 48 35.59 -2.98 -10.10
N VAL A 49 35.27 -1.73 -9.83
CA VAL A 49 36.11 -0.79 -9.07
C VAL A 49 35.33 -0.29 -7.86
N VAL A 50 35.98 -0.18 -6.70
CA VAL A 50 35.35 0.36 -5.49
C VAL A 50 35.47 1.87 -5.52
N VAL A 51 34.35 2.57 -5.71
CA VAL A 51 34.31 4.04 -5.78
C VAL A 51 33.84 4.68 -4.49
N ASN A 52 32.95 4.01 -3.74
CA ASN A 52 32.42 4.49 -2.47
C ASN A 52 32.61 3.43 -1.37
N PRO A 53 33.84 3.21 -0.89
CA PRO A 53 34.14 2.15 0.09
C PRO A 53 33.35 2.31 1.39
N LEU A 54 33.16 3.55 1.85
CA LEU A 54 32.46 3.85 3.11
C LEU A 54 30.94 3.60 3.03
N ASN A 55 30.34 3.56 1.84
CA ASN A 55 28.93 3.18 1.69
C ASN A 55 28.68 1.69 2.00
N CYS A 56 29.75 0.88 2.02
CA CYS A 56 29.65 -0.53 2.36
C CYS A 56 29.11 -0.69 3.80
N MET A 57 28.07 -1.51 3.95
CA MET A 57 27.51 -1.83 5.26
C MET A 57 28.54 -2.60 6.08
N VAL A 58 28.85 -2.10 7.27
CA VAL A 58 29.76 -2.73 8.22
C VAL A 58 29.29 -4.16 8.53
N GLY A 59 30.17 -5.14 8.34
CA GLY A 59 29.89 -6.57 8.53
C GLY A 59 29.20 -7.27 7.35
N CYS A 60 28.81 -6.55 6.29
CA CYS A 60 28.28 -7.17 5.08
C CYS A 60 29.42 -7.67 4.18
N SER A 61 29.31 -8.91 3.69
CA SER A 61 30.26 -9.54 2.76
C SER A 61 29.59 -10.20 1.56
N THR A 62 28.29 -9.93 1.31
CA THR A 62 27.49 -10.61 0.29
C THR A 62 28.10 -10.56 -1.11
N CYS A 63 28.64 -9.42 -1.54
CA CYS A 63 29.29 -9.30 -2.85
C CYS A 63 30.54 -10.19 -2.99
N GLY A 64 31.27 -10.44 -1.90
CA GLY A 64 32.36 -11.42 -1.86
C GLY A 64 31.85 -12.83 -2.05
N THR A 65 30.76 -13.19 -1.36
CA THR A 65 30.13 -14.52 -1.48
C THR A 65 29.53 -14.79 -2.86
N VAL A 66 28.90 -13.80 -3.49
CA VAL A 66 28.28 -13.98 -4.81
C VAL A 66 29.27 -13.86 -5.98
N CYS A 67 30.52 -13.45 -5.72
CA CYS A 67 31.53 -13.35 -6.76
C CYS A 67 31.95 -14.77 -7.20
N PRO A 68 31.67 -15.18 -8.45
CA PRO A 68 31.93 -16.55 -8.90
C PRO A 68 33.42 -16.90 -8.95
N VAL A 69 34.27 -15.87 -9.05
CA VAL A 69 35.74 -15.98 -9.12
C VAL A 69 36.42 -15.50 -7.84
N GLN A 70 35.66 -15.20 -6.78
CA GLN A 70 36.18 -14.77 -5.47
C GLN A 70 37.15 -13.56 -5.53
N ALA A 71 36.99 -12.69 -6.52
CA ALA A 71 37.85 -11.51 -6.71
C ALA A 71 37.59 -10.37 -5.71
N ILE A 72 36.76 -10.56 -4.68
CA ILE A 72 36.36 -9.51 -3.75
C ILE A 72 36.68 -9.96 -2.33
N HIS A 73 37.52 -9.19 -1.65
CA HIS A 73 38.02 -9.48 -0.32
C HIS A 73 37.53 -8.46 0.70
N PHE A 74 37.39 -8.91 1.94
CA PHE A 74 37.00 -8.10 3.09
C PHE A 74 37.99 -8.29 4.23
N PRO A 75 38.09 -7.30 5.15
CA PRO A 75 38.79 -7.48 6.42
C PRO A 75 38.24 -8.67 7.22
N ASP A 76 39.06 -9.17 8.15
CA ASP A 76 38.63 -10.25 9.03
C ASP A 76 37.43 -9.80 9.88
N ARG A 77 36.46 -10.69 10.04
CA ARG A 77 35.26 -10.46 10.83
C ARG A 77 35.59 -10.18 12.31
N ASP A 78 36.72 -10.65 12.80
CA ASP A 78 37.24 -10.36 14.14
C ASP A 78 37.42 -8.85 14.41
N LEU A 79 37.62 -8.04 13.37
CA LEU A 79 37.59 -6.58 13.48
C LEU A 79 36.24 -6.08 14.03
N ILE A 80 35.13 -6.57 13.46
CA ILE A 80 33.79 -6.13 13.83
C ILE A 80 33.47 -6.56 15.26
N TRP A 81 33.82 -7.79 15.63
CA TRP A 81 33.62 -8.28 16.99
C TRP A 81 34.35 -7.46 18.04
N ARG A 82 35.57 -6.99 17.75
CA ARG A 82 36.30 -6.09 18.64
C ARG A 82 35.57 -4.75 18.80
N LEU A 83 35.17 -4.13 17.69
CA LEU A 83 34.42 -2.86 17.70
C LEU A 83 33.09 -2.99 18.46
N GLU A 84 32.35 -4.09 18.25
CA GLU A 84 31.09 -4.36 18.95
C GLU A 84 31.26 -4.40 20.48
N ARG A 85 32.37 -4.99 20.96
CA ARG A 85 32.69 -5.09 22.39
C ARG A 85 33.19 -3.76 22.95
N GLU A 86 34.15 -3.11 22.30
CA GLU A 86 34.76 -1.87 22.76
C GLU A 86 33.74 -0.74 22.88
N HIS A 87 32.86 -0.59 21.89
CA HIS A 87 31.86 0.46 21.85
C HIS A 87 30.51 0.06 22.47
N LYS A 88 30.40 -1.17 23.02
CA LYS A 88 29.18 -1.70 23.66
C LYS A 88 27.95 -1.60 22.74
N ILE A 89 28.13 -1.92 21.46
CA ILE A 89 27.14 -1.75 20.38
C ILE A 89 25.79 -2.40 20.71
N PHE A 90 25.78 -3.56 21.39
CA PHE A 90 24.55 -4.24 21.76
C PHE A 90 23.61 -3.43 22.66
N LYS A 91 24.12 -2.47 23.46
CA LYS A 91 23.26 -1.56 24.24
C LYS A 91 22.56 -0.57 23.31
N VAL A 92 23.29 0.01 22.36
CA VAL A 92 22.78 0.98 21.38
C VAL A 92 21.76 0.33 20.45
N VAL A 93 22.11 -0.82 19.86
CA VAL A 93 21.23 -1.56 18.93
C VAL A 93 19.93 -2.00 19.59
N ARG A 94 19.96 -2.37 20.88
CA ARG A 94 18.73 -2.69 21.63
C ARG A 94 17.80 -1.48 21.69
N GLN A 95 18.33 -0.30 21.99
CA GLN A 95 17.55 0.93 22.00
C GLN A 95 17.01 1.27 20.61
N GLU A 96 17.86 1.28 19.58
CA GLU A 96 17.46 1.54 18.18
C GLU A 96 16.38 0.56 17.71
N SER A 97 16.48 -0.71 18.10
CA SER A 97 15.50 -1.75 17.74
C SER A 97 14.15 -1.51 18.40
N ALA A 98 14.12 -1.05 19.65
CA ALA A 98 12.89 -0.74 20.38
C ALA A 98 12.19 0.48 19.74
N GLU A 99 12.94 1.52 19.41
CA GLU A 99 12.44 2.73 18.74
C GLU A 99 11.89 2.40 17.34
N LYS A 100 12.63 1.59 16.56
CA LYS A 100 12.18 1.14 15.23
C LYS A 100 10.89 0.32 15.32
N LYS A 101 10.79 -0.59 16.30
CA LYS A 101 9.59 -1.39 16.52
C LYS A 101 8.39 -0.49 16.86
N ALA A 102 8.55 0.43 17.81
CA ALA A 102 7.48 1.37 18.18
C ALA A 102 6.99 2.19 16.97
N ARG A 103 7.90 2.68 16.13
CA ARG A 103 7.55 3.39 14.89
C ARG A 103 6.76 2.51 13.91
N LEU A 104 7.20 1.28 13.68
CA LEU A 104 6.51 0.35 12.77
C LEU A 104 5.13 -0.05 13.30
N ASP A 105 5.00 -0.27 14.60
CA ASP A 105 3.73 -0.61 15.23
C ASP A 105 2.74 0.57 15.14
N ALA A 106 3.20 1.81 15.32
CA ALA A 106 2.38 3.00 15.09
C ALA A 106 1.90 3.14 13.64
N LEU A 107 2.78 2.89 12.66
CA LEU A 107 2.41 2.89 11.24
C LEU A 107 1.39 1.80 10.90
N ARG A 108 1.55 0.60 11.46
CA ARG A 108 0.59 -0.50 11.29
C ARG A 108 -0.76 -0.18 11.92
N ALA A 109 -0.78 0.37 13.13
CA ALA A 109 -2.01 0.78 13.80
C ALA A 109 -2.76 1.84 12.98
N ARG A 110 -2.03 2.81 12.41
CA ARG A 110 -2.60 3.81 11.50
C ARG A 110 -3.18 3.15 10.25
N ALA A 111 -2.43 2.28 9.58
CA ALA A 111 -2.91 1.59 8.38
C ALA A 111 -4.15 0.72 8.67
N ALA A 112 -4.22 0.07 9.84
CA ALA A 112 -5.39 -0.70 10.26
C ALA A 112 -6.61 0.21 10.51
N ALA A 113 -6.41 1.39 11.09
CA ALA A 113 -7.47 2.38 11.26
C ALA A 113 -7.96 2.93 9.91
N GLU A 114 -7.04 3.24 8.98
CA GLU A 114 -7.37 3.70 7.63
C GLU A 114 -8.12 2.63 6.83
N ASP A 115 -7.71 1.36 6.89
CA ASP A 115 -8.41 0.23 6.25
C ASP A 115 -9.81 -0.01 6.84
N ALA A 116 -9.97 0.17 8.16
CA ALA A 116 -11.28 0.08 8.80
C ALA A 116 -12.24 1.17 8.30
N VAL A 117 -11.75 2.41 8.11
CA VAL A 117 -12.54 3.52 7.55
C VAL A 117 -12.81 3.31 6.06
N ALA A 118 -11.83 2.86 5.27
CA ALA A 118 -12.00 2.63 3.83
C ALA A 118 -13.01 1.53 3.48
N LYS A 119 -13.30 0.62 4.42
CA LYS A 119 -14.31 -0.43 4.27
C LYS A 119 -15.74 0.03 4.55
N VAL A 120 -15.93 1.19 5.17
CA VAL A 120 -17.25 1.79 5.36
C VAL A 120 -17.74 2.23 4.00
N THR A 121 -18.75 1.54 3.48
CA THR A 121 -19.40 1.98 2.25
C THR A 121 -20.34 3.11 2.64
N THR A 122 -20.00 4.36 2.37
CA THR A 122 -20.87 5.52 2.69
C THR A 122 -21.78 5.90 1.53
N ARG A 123 -21.47 5.40 0.33
CA ARG A 123 -22.21 5.68 -0.91
C ARG A 123 -22.22 4.47 -1.84
N ALA A 124 -23.29 4.30 -2.59
CA ALA A 124 -23.35 3.31 -3.66
C ALA A 124 -24.30 3.79 -4.76
N ARG A 125 -24.02 3.38 -5.99
CA ARG A 125 -24.89 3.57 -7.14
C ARG A 125 -25.62 2.28 -7.44
N MET A 126 -26.92 2.38 -7.68
CA MET A 126 -27.74 1.26 -8.12
C MET A 126 -28.49 1.61 -9.41
N GLU A 127 -28.62 0.61 -10.26
CA GLU A 127 -29.40 0.68 -11.49
C GLU A 127 -30.42 -0.44 -11.47
N ILE A 128 -31.68 -0.08 -11.67
CA ILE A 128 -32.80 -1.02 -11.66
C ILE A 128 -33.63 -0.86 -12.93
N ALA A 129 -34.17 -1.97 -13.41
CA ALA A 129 -35.07 -2.02 -14.56
C ALA A 129 -36.40 -2.64 -14.14
N GLY A 130 -37.51 -2.08 -14.62
CA GLY A 130 -38.82 -2.62 -14.31
C GLY A 130 -39.95 -1.65 -14.64
N GLU A 131 -41.13 -1.96 -14.11
CA GLU A 131 -42.32 -1.13 -14.23
C GLU A 131 -42.43 -0.21 -13.00
N PHE A 132 -42.17 1.09 -13.15
CA PHE A 132 -42.13 2.07 -12.05
C PHE A 132 -43.44 2.89 -11.90
N GLY A 133 -44.60 2.27 -12.20
CA GLY A 133 -45.89 2.95 -12.39
C GLY A 133 -46.36 3.95 -11.31
N GLU A 134 -47.22 4.90 -11.73
CA GLU A 134 -48.05 5.83 -10.93
C GLU A 134 -47.50 6.24 -9.55
N LYS A 135 -46.26 6.77 -9.49
CA LYS A 135 -45.63 7.33 -8.27
C LYS A 135 -45.39 6.36 -7.10
N ARG A 136 -45.88 5.12 -7.16
CA ARG A 136 -45.75 4.13 -6.09
C ARG A 136 -44.30 3.81 -5.74
N CYS A 137 -43.43 3.78 -6.75
CA CYS A 137 -41.99 3.59 -6.56
C CYS A 137 -41.36 4.73 -5.74
N LEU A 138 -41.70 5.99 -6.03
CA LEU A 138 -41.14 7.15 -5.32
C LEU A 138 -41.59 7.19 -3.86
N ASN A 139 -42.87 6.90 -3.59
CA ASN A 139 -43.37 6.83 -2.22
C ASN A 139 -42.69 5.73 -1.40
N GLN A 140 -42.44 4.56 -2.01
CA GLN A 140 -41.72 3.47 -1.33
C GLN A 140 -40.25 3.83 -1.02
N LEU A 141 -39.60 4.59 -1.89
CA LEU A 141 -38.24 5.08 -1.64
C LEU A 141 -38.23 6.13 -0.52
N GLU A 142 -39.22 7.04 -0.52
CA GLU A 142 -39.42 8.04 0.53
C GLU A 142 -39.69 7.39 1.91
N GLU A 143 -40.58 6.40 1.97
CA GLU A 143 -40.83 5.60 3.18
C GLU A 143 -39.57 4.88 3.68
N LEU A 144 -38.68 4.47 2.79
CA LEU A 144 -37.46 3.74 3.16
C LEU A 144 -36.43 4.64 3.85
N VAL A 145 -36.40 5.94 3.52
CA VAL A 145 -35.45 6.93 4.07
C VAL A 145 -36.02 7.76 5.21
N GLN A 146 -37.34 7.68 5.43
CA GLN A 146 -38.02 8.45 6.47
C GLN A 146 -37.42 8.18 7.86
N ASP A 147 -37.06 9.26 8.58
CA ASP A 147 -36.46 9.23 9.91
C ASP A 147 -35.13 8.46 10.01
N ARG A 148 -34.37 8.37 8.91
CA ARG A 148 -33.10 7.64 8.84
C ARG A 148 -31.96 8.49 8.24
N PRO A 149 -30.68 8.19 8.57
CA PRO A 149 -29.53 8.93 8.07
C PRO A 149 -29.08 8.46 6.67
N PHE A 150 -30.04 8.08 5.82
CA PHE A 150 -29.80 7.59 4.45
C PHE A 150 -30.67 8.36 3.47
N ASP A 151 -30.16 8.62 2.28
CA ASP A 151 -30.91 9.33 1.25
C ASP A 151 -30.63 8.79 -0.16
N PHE A 152 -31.60 8.97 -1.04
CA PHE A 152 -31.51 8.66 -2.47
C PHE A 152 -31.22 9.95 -3.25
N VAL A 153 -30.00 10.06 -3.77
CA VAL A 153 -29.53 11.20 -4.55
C VAL A 153 -29.30 10.83 -6.02
N ASN A 154 -29.24 11.84 -6.89
CA ASN A 154 -28.99 11.65 -8.33
C ASN A 154 -29.97 10.70 -9.03
N LEU A 155 -31.23 10.64 -8.57
CA LEU A 155 -32.26 9.80 -9.15
C LEU A 155 -32.57 10.26 -10.59
N ARG A 156 -32.44 9.35 -11.54
CA ARG A 156 -32.79 9.53 -12.95
C ARG A 156 -33.67 8.37 -13.38
N LEU A 157 -34.84 8.71 -13.92
CA LEU A 157 -35.78 7.76 -14.50
C LEU A 157 -35.82 7.97 -16.01
N GLU A 158 -35.45 6.93 -16.76
CA GLU A 158 -35.51 6.89 -18.22
C GLU A 158 -36.70 6.04 -18.65
N VAL A 159 -37.64 6.70 -19.34
CA VAL A 159 -38.84 6.08 -19.91
C VAL A 159 -38.75 6.12 -21.44
N PRO A 160 -39.02 5.00 -22.15
CA PRO A 160 -38.81 4.95 -23.59
C PRO A 160 -39.87 5.72 -24.40
N THR A 161 -41.08 5.93 -23.86
CA THR A 161 -42.13 6.73 -24.52
C THR A 161 -42.99 7.48 -23.50
N ILE A 162 -43.54 8.64 -23.90
CA ILE A 162 -44.45 9.45 -23.07
C ILE A 162 -45.79 8.72 -22.82
N GLN A 163 -46.27 7.92 -23.78
CA GLN A 163 -47.42 7.03 -23.56
C GLN A 163 -47.09 5.89 -22.59
N GLY A 164 -45.86 5.36 -22.65
CA GLY A 164 -45.36 4.29 -21.79
C GLY A 164 -45.30 4.63 -20.30
N MET A 165 -45.21 5.92 -19.95
CA MET A 165 -45.36 6.40 -18.58
C MET A 165 -46.72 6.05 -17.95
N LYS A 166 -47.78 5.93 -18.78
CA LYS A 166 -49.14 5.54 -18.35
C LYS A 166 -49.40 4.04 -18.48
N THR A 167 -48.63 3.34 -19.31
CA THR A 167 -48.84 1.92 -19.63
C THR A 167 -47.62 1.09 -19.28
N LYS A 168 -47.42 0.69 -18.01
CA LYS A 168 -46.56 -0.43 -17.55
C LYS A 168 -45.33 -0.75 -18.44
N THR A 169 -44.58 0.25 -18.88
CA THR A 169 -43.53 0.06 -19.89
C THR A 169 -42.21 -0.15 -19.17
N PRO A 170 -41.35 -1.09 -19.63
CA PRO A 170 -40.02 -1.28 -19.06
C PRO A 170 -39.26 0.04 -19.06
N SER A 171 -38.87 0.45 -17.87
CA SER A 171 -38.17 1.70 -17.63
C SER A 171 -36.87 1.41 -16.90
N PHE A 172 -35.91 2.32 -16.99
CA PHE A 172 -34.63 2.23 -16.29
C PHE A 172 -34.55 3.34 -15.26
N MET A 173 -34.17 3.00 -14.03
CA MET A 173 -33.93 3.98 -12.98
C MET A 173 -32.50 3.80 -12.44
N ARG A 174 -31.78 4.91 -12.38
CA ARG A 174 -30.46 5.02 -11.74
C ARG A 174 -30.57 5.96 -10.56
N PHE A 175 -30.03 5.57 -9.42
CA PHE A 175 -29.91 6.44 -8.25
C PHE A 175 -28.65 6.10 -7.48
N GLU A 176 -28.27 7.00 -6.57
CA GLU A 176 -27.20 6.78 -5.61
C GLU A 176 -27.77 6.85 -4.22
N ILE A 177 -27.32 5.93 -3.37
CA ILE A 177 -27.61 5.89 -1.95
C ILE A 177 -26.42 6.51 -1.25
N THR A 178 -26.67 7.42 -0.31
CA THR A 178 -25.63 8.03 0.52
C THR A 178 -26.09 8.06 1.98
N SER A 179 -25.16 7.95 2.92
CA SER A 179 -25.44 8.32 4.32
C SER A 179 -25.22 9.82 4.53
N THR A 180 -26.13 10.49 5.23
CA THR A 180 -26.00 11.90 5.64
C THR A 180 -25.04 12.06 6.83
N GLU A 181 -24.83 11.00 7.60
CA GLU A 181 -23.98 10.95 8.79
C GLU A 181 -22.68 10.15 8.58
N GLN A 182 -22.38 9.78 7.33
CA GLN A 182 -21.21 8.95 6.96
C GLN A 182 -21.23 7.54 7.58
N GLU A 183 -22.42 7.00 7.83
CA GLU A 183 -22.60 5.62 8.30
C GLU A 183 -22.44 4.59 7.17
N ASP A 184 -22.15 3.34 7.54
CA ASP A 184 -22.12 2.23 6.59
C ASP A 184 -23.52 1.95 6.02
N ILE A 185 -23.67 2.08 4.70
CA ILE A 185 -24.94 1.83 4.01
C ILE A 185 -25.15 0.36 3.66
N GLY A 186 -24.25 -0.56 4.05
CA GLY A 186 -24.32 -1.98 3.66
C GLY A 186 -25.60 -2.68 4.13
N GLY A 187 -26.09 -2.33 5.32
CA GLY A 187 -27.40 -2.76 5.82
C GLY A 187 -28.54 -2.22 4.95
N PHE A 188 -28.53 -0.92 4.69
CA PHE A 188 -29.55 -0.24 3.88
C PHE A 188 -29.59 -0.75 2.43
N LEU A 189 -28.43 -1.03 1.81
CA LEU A 189 -28.35 -1.65 0.48
C LEU A 189 -29.06 -3.01 0.43
N SER A 190 -29.06 -3.76 1.52
CA SER A 190 -29.77 -5.05 1.60
C SER A 190 -31.29 -4.83 1.60
N GLU A 191 -31.78 -3.83 2.34
CA GLU A 191 -33.19 -3.46 2.34
C GLU A 191 -33.66 -2.95 0.97
N VAL A 192 -32.83 -2.16 0.27
CA VAL A 192 -33.11 -1.69 -1.09
C VAL A 192 -33.18 -2.87 -2.06
N ARG A 193 -32.27 -3.86 -1.96
CA ARG A 193 -32.34 -5.09 -2.76
C ARG A 193 -33.62 -5.88 -2.49
N ASP A 194 -34.08 -5.92 -1.25
CA ASP A 194 -35.34 -6.58 -0.90
C ASP A 194 -36.56 -5.80 -1.43
N LEU A 195 -36.52 -4.47 -1.45
CA LEU A 195 -37.54 -3.64 -2.12
C LEU A 195 -37.61 -3.94 -3.62
N VAL A 196 -36.45 -4.00 -4.28
CA VAL A 196 -36.33 -4.34 -5.72
C VAL A 196 -36.96 -5.70 -6.00
N ARG A 197 -36.61 -6.72 -5.21
CA ARG A 197 -37.16 -8.08 -5.36
C ARG A 197 -38.66 -8.13 -5.13
N ARG A 198 -39.18 -7.48 -4.08
CA ARG A 198 -40.61 -7.50 -3.72
C ARG A 198 -41.49 -6.83 -4.77
N ASN A 199 -40.99 -5.81 -5.46
CA ASN A 199 -41.72 -5.13 -6.53
C ASN A 199 -41.54 -5.79 -7.92
N GLY A 200 -40.78 -6.88 -8.02
CA GLY A 200 -40.51 -7.56 -9.29
C GLY A 200 -39.58 -6.76 -10.23
N TRP A 201 -38.79 -5.83 -9.70
CA TRP A 201 -37.77 -5.11 -10.46
C TRP A 201 -36.50 -5.94 -10.58
N VAL A 202 -35.71 -5.65 -11.61
CA VAL A 202 -34.43 -6.31 -11.88
C VAL A 202 -33.30 -5.37 -11.49
N LEU A 203 -32.40 -5.83 -10.62
CA LEU A 203 -31.14 -5.13 -10.35
C LEU A 203 -30.20 -5.32 -11.54
N VAL A 204 -29.87 -4.23 -12.23
CA VAL A 204 -28.98 -4.22 -13.39
C VAL A 204 -27.52 -4.11 -12.94
N SER A 205 -27.25 -3.19 -12.01
CA SER A 205 -25.91 -3.02 -11.44
C SER A 205 -25.96 -2.43 -10.02
N GLU A 206 -24.96 -2.77 -9.21
CA GLU A 206 -24.70 -2.18 -7.89
C GLU A 206 -23.19 -1.90 -7.80
N GLN A 207 -22.82 -0.64 -7.60
CA GLN A 207 -21.44 -0.19 -7.50
C GLN A 207 -21.27 0.60 -6.21
N ARG A 208 -20.43 0.11 -5.30
CA ARG A 208 -20.05 0.84 -4.08
C ARG A 208 -19.08 1.96 -4.46
N LEU A 209 -19.33 3.17 -3.97
CA LEU A 209 -18.63 4.41 -4.34
C LEU A 209 -17.78 4.92 -3.18
#